data_AF-A0A1Q9ARZ5-F1
#
_entry.id   AF-A0A1Q9ARZ5-F1
#
_cell.length_a   1.000
_cell.length_b   1.000
_cell.length_c   1.000
_cell.angle_alpha   90.00
_cell.angle_beta   90.00
_cell.angle_gamma   90.00
#
_symmetry.space_group_name_H-M   'P 1'
#
loop_
_entity.id
_entity.type
_entity.pdbx_description
1 polymer ?
#
loop_
_entity_poly.entity_id
_entity_poly.type
_entity_poly.pdbx_seq_one_letter_code
_entity_poly.pdbx_strand_id
1 'polypeptide(L)' 'METQTFSPDIEKALADFLTDHPHLADRHAALSDILKAYFSANGYLPTHQEGKRPDQLDATNDD' A
#
# COMPACT_ATOMS: atom_id res chain seq x y z
N MET A 1 -21.15 13.07 -13.86
CA MET A 1 -20.20 12.00 -13.51
C MET A 1 -18.86 12.68 -13.32
N GLU A 2 -18.35 12.74 -12.09
CA GLU A 2 -17.02 13.29 -11.85
C GLU A 2 -15.99 12.27 -12.31
N THR A 3 -15.17 12.63 -13.28
CA THR A 3 -14.06 11.80 -13.72
C THR A 3 -13.01 11.84 -12.63
N GLN A 4 -12.89 10.77 -11.85
CA GLN A 4 -11.82 10.67 -10.86
C GLN A 4 -10.49 10.59 -11.59
N THR A 5 -9.70 11.65 -11.51
CA THR A 5 -8.35 11.67 -12.05
C THR A 5 -7.44 10.97 -11.07
N PHE A 6 -7.16 9.69 -11.31
CA PHE A 6 -6.19 8.94 -10.53
C PHE A 6 -4.77 9.31 -10.98
N SER A 7 -3.81 9.23 -10.05
CA SER A 7 -2.40 9.46 -10.38
C SER A 7 -1.95 8.43 -11.43
N PRO A 8 -1.41 8.87 -12.59
CA PRO A 8 -1.00 7.96 -13.65
C PRO A 8 0.09 6.99 -13.20
N ASP A 9 0.95 7.42 -12.26
CA ASP A 9 2.01 6.58 -11.72
C ASP A 9 1.44 5.43 -10.85
N ILE A 10 0.36 5.70 -10.11
CA ILE A 10 -0.32 4.67 -9.31
C ILE A 10 -1.02 3.66 -10.22
N GLU A 11 -1.71 4.12 -11.26
CA GLU A 11 -2.40 3.22 -12.19
C GLU A 11 -1.41 2.35 -12.96
N LYS A 12 -0.24 2.90 -13.32
CA LYS A 12 0.86 2.12 -13.91
C LYS A 12 1.37 1.06 -12.94
N ALA A 13 1.67 1.44 -11.70
CA ALA A 13 2.17 0.49 -10.69
C ALA A 13 1.16 -0.65 -10.42
N LEU A 14 -0.14 -0.35 -10.42
CA LEU A 14 -1.20 -1.36 -10.27
C LEU A 14 -1.29 -2.29 -11.48
N ALA A 15 -1.12 -1.77 -12.70
CA ALA A 15 -1.09 -2.59 -13.92
C ALA A 15 0.15 -3.51 -13.95
N ASP A 16 1.31 -3.00 -13.56
CA ASP A 16 2.54 -3.79 -13.44
C ASP A 16 2.36 -4.89 -12.37
N PHE A 17 1.78 -4.56 -11.21
CA PHE A 17 1.46 -5.54 -10.17
C PHE A 17 0.52 -6.66 -10.64
N LEU A 18 -0.52 -6.33 -11.42
CA LEU A 18 -1.43 -7.32 -12.01
C LEU A 18 -0.73 -8.25 -13.01
N THR A 19 0.30 -7.76 -13.71
CA THR A 19 1.10 -8.58 -14.62
C THR A 19 1.86 -9.66 -13.85
N ASP A 20 2.38 -9.31 -12.68
CA ASP A 20 3.10 -10.25 -11.80
C ASP A 20 2.14 -11.18 -11.02
N HIS A 21 0.87 -10.77 -10.86
CA HIS A 21 -0.16 -11.49 -10.10
C HIS A 21 -1.39 -11.81 -10.96
N PRO A 22 -1.28 -12.71 -11.96
CA PRO A 22 -2.33 -12.95 -12.96
C PRO A 22 -3.62 -13.58 -12.39
N HIS A 23 -3.60 -13.99 -11.12
CA HIS A 23 -4.79 -14.49 -10.41
C HIS A 23 -5.70 -13.36 -9.91
N LEU A 24 -5.22 -12.11 -9.91
CA LEU A 24 -5.97 -10.92 -9.54
C LEU A 24 -6.61 -10.34 -10.81
N ALA A 25 -7.92 -10.11 -10.76
CA ALA A 25 -8.71 -9.78 -11.94
C ALA A 25 -8.77 -8.28 -12.25
N ASP A 26 -8.67 -7.42 -11.23
CA ASP A 26 -8.87 -5.99 -11.40
C ASP A 26 -8.07 -5.15 -10.39
N ARG A 27 -8.16 -3.82 -10.60
CA ARG A 27 -7.54 -2.80 -9.75
C ARG A 27 -7.91 -2.93 -8.27
N HIS A 28 -9.15 -3.27 -7.95
CA HIS A 28 -9.59 -3.39 -6.56
C HIS A 28 -9.02 -4.64 -5.90
N ALA A 29 -8.90 -5.73 -6.66
CA ALA A 29 -8.23 -6.94 -6.22
C ALA A 29 -6.74 -6.67 -5.92
N ALA A 30 -6.05 -5.97 -6.82
CA ALA A 30 -4.66 -5.54 -6.60
C ALA A 30 -4.51 -4.68 -5.34
N LEU A 31 -5.35 -3.65 -5.18
CA LEU A 31 -5.33 -2.79 -3.98
C LEU A 31 -5.63 -3.58 -2.70
N SER A 32 -6.63 -4.45 -2.72
CA SER A 32 -6.96 -5.29 -1.57
C SER A 32 -5.80 -6.19 -1.18
N ASP A 33 -5.15 -6.81 -2.16
CA ASP A 33 -4.05 -7.74 -1.89
C ASP A 33 -2.82 -7.01 -1.34
N ILE A 34 -2.44 -5.87 -1.93
CA ILE A 34 -1.37 -4.99 -1.45
C ILE A 34 -1.63 -4.55 0.00
N LEU A 35 -2.85 -4.08 0.30
CA LEU A 35 -3.21 -3.64 1.64
C LEU A 35 -3.22 -4.81 2.63
N LYS A 36 -3.76 -5.97 2.26
CA LYS A 36 -3.74 -7.18 3.10
C LYS A 36 -2.33 -7.64 3.40
N ALA A 37 -1.45 -7.68 2.40
CA ALA A 37 -0.06 -8.06 2.57
C ALA A 37 0.65 -7.10 3.52
N TYR A 38 0.48 -5.79 3.32
CA TYR A 38 1.03 -4.77 4.20
C TYR A 38 0.56 -4.92 5.64
N PHE A 39 -0.75 -5.09 5.87
CA PHE A 39 -1.29 -5.23 7.23
C PHE A 39 -0.96 -6.55 7.91
N SER A 40 -0.85 -7.63 7.13
CA SER A 40 -0.44 -8.92 7.67
C SER A 40 1.01 -8.88 8.16
N ALA A 41 1.86 -8.12 7.49
CA ALA A 41 3.28 -7.98 7.84
C ALA A 41 3.53 -6.92 8.93
N ASN A 42 2.79 -5.80 8.92
CA ASN A 42 3.09 -4.62 9.74
C ASN A 42 2.06 -4.33 10.84
N GLY A 43 0.96 -5.11 10.93
CA GLY A 43 -0.13 -4.84 11.85
C GLY A 43 -1.13 -3.82 11.28
N TYR A 44 -2.00 -3.26 12.13
CA TYR A 44 -3.05 -2.31 11.74
C TYR A 44 -2.48 -0.96 11.30
N LEU A 45 -3.13 -0.25 10.36
CA LEU A 45 -2.85 1.16 10.07
C LEU A 45 -3.30 1.98 11.29
N PRO A 46 -2.39 2.56 12.09
CA PRO A 46 -2.80 3.41 13.19
C PRO A 46 -3.44 4.66 12.58
N THR A 47 -4.69 4.93 12.93
CA THR A 47 -5.34 6.19 12.57
C THR A 47 -4.47 7.34 13.07
N HIS A 48 -4.08 8.26 12.17
CA HIS A 48 -3.23 9.44 12.43
C HIS A 48 -1.71 9.22 12.56
N GLN A 49 -1.13 8.09 12.14
CA GLN A 49 0.32 8.03 11.94
C GLN A 49 0.72 8.43 10.52
N GLU A 50 1.47 9.53 10.40
CA GLU A 50 2.34 9.76 9.25
C GLU A 50 3.47 8.74 9.31
N GLY A 51 3.70 8.00 8.23
CA GLY A 51 4.81 7.05 8.13
C GLY A 51 6.14 7.79 8.29
N LYS A 52 6.74 7.72 9.48
CA LYS A 52 8.09 8.19 9.72
C LYS A 52 9.07 7.28 8.99
N ARG A 53 10.04 7.87 8.30
CA ARG A 53 11.09 7.07 7.64
C ARG A 53 11.91 6.32 8.70
N PRO A 54 12.52 5.17 8.36
CA PRO A 54 13.23 4.33 9.34
C PRO A 54 14.31 5.07 10.15
N ASP A 55 14.93 6.08 9.57
CA ASP A 55 15.90 7.00 10.17
C ASP A 55 15.30 7.99 11.20
N GLN A 56 13.98 8.05 11.30
CA GLN A 56 13.23 8.89 12.25
C GLN A 56 12.51 8.08 13.34
N LEU A 57 12.65 6.75 13.31
CA LEU A 57 12.29 5.89 14.43
C LEU A 57 13.47 5.90 15.39
N ASP A 58 13.45 6.80 16.38
CA ASP A 58 14.43 6.76 17.46
C ASP A 58 14.36 5.37 18.10
N ALA A 59 15.45 4.61 17.94
CA ALA A 59 15.64 3.31 18.54
C ALA A 59 15.88 3.48 20.04
N THR A 60 14.85 3.85 20.78
CA THR A 60 14.80 3.75 22.24
C THR A 60 13.81 2.64 22.60
N ASN A 61 14.14 1.40 22.24
CA ASN A 61 13.83 0.29 23.13
C ASN A 61 15.04 0.22 24.09
N ASP A 62 14.97 1.00 25.16
CA ASP A 62 15.89 0.92 26.29
C ASP A 62 15.21 0.03 27.34
N ASP A 63 15.86 -1.12 27.59
CA ASP A 63 15.67 -2.20 28.60
C ASP A 63 14.27 -2.57 29.14
#